data_AF-A0A448UVZ0-F1
#
_entry.id   AF-A0A448UVZ0-F1
#
_cell.length_a   1.000
_cell.length_b   1.000
_cell.length_c   1.000
_cell.angle_alpha   90.00
_cell.angle_beta   90.00
_cell.angle_gamma   90.00
#
_symmetry.space_group_name_H-M   'P 1'
#
loop_
_entity.id
_entity.type
_entity.pdbx_description
1 polymer ?
#
loop_
_entity_poly.entity_id
_entity_poly.type
_entity_poly.pdbx_seq_one_letter_code
_entity_poly.pdbx_strand_id
1 'polypeptide(L)'
;MHKPQFDGTPTTEEYRAYLALLLRDTFIGRAENLPLARATDRILAQDVLARLDVPSFDNSQMDGYALTAEGASRENRIFTVGREIPAGGRCSVRAHPTI
;
A
#
# COMPACT_ATOMS: atom_id res chain seq x y z
N MET A 1 -38.30 6.82 16.68
CA MET A 1 -38.06 7.25 15.29
C MET A 1 -39.41 7.28 14.58
N HIS A 2 -39.82 8.40 13.99
CA HIS A 2 -41.12 8.53 13.31
C HIS A 2 -41.03 7.82 11.94
N LYS A 3 -41.98 6.95 11.59
CA LYS A 3 -42.04 6.39 10.23
C LYS A 3 -42.31 7.56 9.26
N PRO A 4 -41.55 7.70 8.17
CA PRO A 4 -41.90 8.66 7.14
C PRO A 4 -43.25 8.27 6.56
N GLN A 5 -44.12 9.25 6.40
CA GLN A 5 -45.30 9.11 5.58
C GLN A 5 -44.89 9.44 4.14
N PHE A 6 -45.05 8.47 3.24
CA PHE A 6 -44.94 8.68 1.81
C PHE A 6 -46.35 8.97 1.26
N ASP A 7 -46.47 9.84 0.26
CA ASP A 7 -47.73 10.21 -0.39
C ASP A 7 -48.11 9.22 -1.52
N GLY A 8 -48.00 7.92 -1.24
CA GLY A 8 -48.25 6.85 -2.21
C GLY A 8 -47.16 5.77 -2.17
N THR A 9 -46.94 5.08 -3.29
CA THR A 9 -45.82 4.15 -3.42
C THR A 9 -44.53 4.97 -3.55
N PRO A 10 -43.59 4.87 -2.59
CA PRO A 10 -42.35 5.62 -2.65
C PRO A 10 -41.56 5.21 -3.90
N THR A 11 -40.94 6.20 -4.51
CA THR A 11 -39.92 5.97 -5.53
C THR A 11 -38.72 5.23 -4.94
N THR A 12 -37.92 4.60 -5.81
CA THR A 12 -36.65 3.97 -5.42
C THR A 12 -35.73 4.95 -4.67
N GLU A 13 -35.76 6.23 -5.04
CA GLU A 13 -34.95 7.30 -4.46
C GLU A 13 -35.34 7.60 -3.01
N GLU A 14 -36.64 7.79 -2.77
CA GLU A 14 -37.20 8.07 -1.45
C GLU A 14 -37.04 6.89 -0.50
N TYR A 15 -37.29 5.68 -1.00
CA TYR A 15 -37.12 4.47 -0.20
C TYR A 15 -35.65 4.25 0.17
N ARG A 16 -34.71 4.49 -0.76
CA ARG A 16 -33.26 4.44 -0.49
C ARG A 16 -32.83 5.47 0.55
N ALA A 17 -33.31 6.70 0.45
CA ALA A 17 -33.00 7.76 1.42
C ALA A 17 -33.53 7.41 2.82
N TYR A 18 -34.74 6.85 2.90
CA TYR A 18 -35.30 6.36 4.16
C TYR A 18 -34.50 5.20 4.75
N LEU A 19 -34.13 4.19 3.94
CA LEU A 19 -33.28 3.10 4.38
C LEU A 19 -31.93 3.61 4.89
N ALA A 20 -31.31 4.59 4.22
CA ALA A 20 -30.07 5.20 4.67
C ALA A 20 -30.24 5.88 6.05
N LEU A 21 -31.33 6.61 6.27
CA LEU A 21 -31.64 7.22 7.57
C LEU A 21 -31.86 6.18 8.66
N LEU A 22 -32.62 5.12 8.36
CA LEU A 22 -32.91 4.05 9.31
C LEU A 22 -31.64 3.27 9.67
N LEU A 23 -30.79 2.99 8.67
CA LEU A 23 -29.59 2.20 8.86
C LEU A 23 -28.45 2.96 9.52
N ARG A 24 -28.47 4.30 9.46
CA ARG A 24 -27.44 5.19 10.02
C ARG A 24 -27.02 4.84 11.45
N ASP A 25 -28.00 4.50 12.29
CA ASP A 25 -27.78 4.21 13.71
C ASP A 25 -27.84 2.71 14.04
N THR A 26 -28.03 1.85 13.03
CA THR A 26 -28.15 0.39 13.21
C THR A 26 -26.82 -0.36 13.11
N PHE A 27 -25.80 0.27 12.52
CA PHE A 27 -24.49 -0.36 12.44
C PHE A 27 -23.73 -0.19 13.76
N ILE A 28 -24.06 -1.05 14.73
CA ILE A 28 -23.22 -1.28 15.91
C ILE A 28 -22.32 -2.48 15.61
N GLY A 29 -21.44 -2.33 14.62
CA GLY A 29 -20.43 -3.34 14.32
C GLY A 29 -19.47 -3.43 15.50
N ARG A 30 -19.45 -4.55 16.22
CA ARG A 30 -18.37 -4.82 17.16
C ARG A 30 -17.12 -5.19 16.36
N ALA A 31 -16.04 -4.46 16.59
CA ALA A 31 -14.73 -4.82 16.04
C ALA A 31 -14.11 -5.94 16.88
N GLU A 32 -13.45 -6.87 16.20
CA GLU A 32 -12.63 -7.91 16.83
C GLU A 32 -11.28 -8.01 16.12
N ASN A 33 -10.24 -8.36 16.88
CA ASN A 33 -8.92 -8.63 16.31
C ASN A 33 -8.82 -10.11 15.94
N LEU A 34 -8.67 -10.39 14.65
CA LEU A 34 -8.57 -11.74 14.11
C LEU A 34 -7.19 -11.97 13.49
N PRO A 35 -6.66 -13.20 13.50
CA PRO A 35 -5.53 -13.57 12.66
C PRO A 35 -5.86 -13.33 11.18
N LEU A 36 -4.87 -12.90 10.38
CA LEU A 36 -5.07 -12.59 8.95
C LEU A 36 -5.72 -13.74 8.15
N ALA A 37 -5.38 -14.99 8.49
CA ALA A 37 -5.97 -16.17 7.86
C ALA A 37 -7.50 -16.31 8.04
N ARG A 38 -8.10 -15.57 8.99
CA ARG A 38 -9.55 -15.52 9.24
C ARG A 38 -10.18 -14.17 8.87
N ALA A 39 -9.40 -13.26 8.29
CA ALA A 39 -9.84 -11.93 7.92
C ALA A 39 -10.46 -11.86 6.51
N THR A 40 -10.36 -12.92 5.71
CA THR A 40 -11.00 -13.00 4.39
C THR A 40 -12.51 -12.77 4.50
N ASP A 41 -13.07 -11.99 3.57
CA ASP A 41 -14.48 -11.57 3.51
C ASP A 41 -14.99 -10.78 4.74
N ARG A 42 -14.08 -10.27 5.59
CA ARG A 42 -14.42 -9.32 6.66
C ARG A 42 -14.25 -7.88 6.19
N ILE A 43 -14.90 -6.97 6.89
CA ILE A 43 -14.77 -5.52 6.69
C ILE A 43 -13.80 -4.98 7.74
N LEU A 44 -12.84 -4.15 7.31
CA LEU A 44 -11.94 -3.47 8.23
C LEU A 44 -12.73 -2.52 9.14
N ALA A 45 -12.48 -2.62 10.44
CA ALA A 45 -13.10 -1.72 11.42
C ALA A 45 -12.50 -0.31 11.41
N GLN A 46 -11.29 -0.16 10.89
CA GLN A 46 -10.54 1.10 10.81
C GLN A 46 -9.49 1.02 9.69
N ASP A 47 -8.95 2.18 9.31
CA ASP A 47 -7.85 2.26 8.35
C ASP A 47 -6.61 1.49 8.82
N VAL A 48 -5.93 0.82 7.88
CA VAL A 48 -4.66 0.14 8.11
C VAL A 48 -3.56 0.95 7.46
N LEU A 49 -2.79 1.66 8.29
CA LEU A 49 -1.68 2.48 7.82
C LEU A 49 -0.39 1.64 7.74
N ALA A 50 0.40 1.86 6.69
CA ALA A 50 1.71 1.24 6.57
C ALA A 50 2.62 1.71 7.71
N ARG A 51 3.30 0.76 8.35
CA ARG A 51 4.22 1.04 9.48
C ARG A 51 5.67 1.21 9.03
N LEU A 52 5.97 0.83 7.80
CA LEU A 52 7.31 0.76 7.22
C LEU A 52 7.21 1.05 5.73
N ASP A 53 8.26 1.66 5.17
CA ASP A 53 8.40 1.83 3.73
C ASP A 53 8.62 0.46 3.05
N VAL A 54 8.06 0.32 1.85
CA VAL A 54 8.24 -0.86 1.01
C VAL A 54 8.59 -0.39 -0.41
N PRO A 55 9.83 -0.64 -0.88
CA PRO A 55 10.92 -1.34 -0.20
C PRO A 55 11.51 -0.52 0.96
N SER A 56 12.06 -1.21 1.97
CA SER A 56 12.65 -0.57 3.16
C SER A 56 14.00 0.13 2.90
N PHE A 57 14.57 -0.05 1.71
CA PHE A 57 15.83 0.55 1.25
C PHE A 57 15.90 0.50 -0.28
N ASP A 58 16.79 1.28 -0.87
CA ASP A 58 17.02 1.28 -2.32
C ASP A 58 17.59 -0.06 -2.78
N ASN A 59 16.84 -0.79 -3.59
CA ASN A 59 17.28 -2.03 -4.22
C ASN A 59 17.24 -1.93 -5.75
N SER A 60 18.06 -2.75 -6.41
CA SER A 60 17.98 -2.89 -7.87
C SER A 60 16.76 -3.73 -8.23
N GLN A 61 15.99 -3.28 -9.22
CA GLN A 61 14.88 -4.04 -9.83
C GLN A 61 15.34 -4.97 -10.95
N MET A 62 16.64 -4.92 -11.28
CA MET A 62 17.26 -5.65 -12.38
C MET A 62 18.56 -6.31 -11.90
N ASP A 63 18.95 -7.37 -12.59
CA ASP A 63 20.30 -7.91 -12.49
C ASP A 63 21.28 -7.00 -13.25
N GLY A 64 22.38 -6.60 -12.61
CA GLY A 64 23.34 -5.70 -13.25
C GLY A 64 24.38 -5.12 -12.29
N TYR A 65 24.99 -4.02 -12.72
CA TYR A 65 26.05 -3.33 -11.99
C TYR A 65 25.59 -1.96 -11.49
N ALA A 66 25.84 -1.68 -10.22
CA ALA A 66 25.60 -0.36 -9.65
C ALA A 66 26.72 0.61 -10.06
N LEU A 67 26.34 1.76 -10.62
CA LEU A 67 27.25 2.86 -10.97
C LEU A 67 26.87 4.11 -10.18
N THR A 68 27.84 5.02 -9.98
CA THR A 68 27.51 6.38 -9.56
C THR A 68 26.86 7.14 -10.71
N ALA A 69 26.05 8.16 -10.42
CA ALA A 69 25.45 9.01 -11.45
C ALA A 69 26.51 9.62 -12.38
N GLU A 70 27.63 10.09 -11.82
CA GLU A 70 28.78 10.61 -12.57
C GLU A 70 29.43 9.53 -13.47
N GLY A 71 29.61 8.31 -12.96
CA GLY A 71 30.15 7.20 -13.75
C GLY A 71 29.23 6.84 -14.90
N ALA A 72 27.91 6.85 -14.67
CA ALA A 72 26.91 6.58 -15.70
C ALA A 72 26.89 7.62 -16.82
N SER A 73 27.30 8.87 -16.56
CA SER A 73 27.31 9.97 -17.54
C SER A 73 28.61 10.11 -18.34
N ARG A 74 29.63 9.26 -18.12
CA ARG A 74 30.90 9.31 -18.88
C ARG A 74 30.72 8.83 -20.33
N GLU A 75 31.44 9.46 -21.26
CA GLU A 75 31.45 9.06 -22.69
C GLU A 75 32.11 7.68 -22.89
N ASN A 76 33.26 7.44 -22.26
CA ASN A 76 33.91 6.12 -22.26
C ASN A 76 33.42 5.27 -21.09
N ARG A 77 32.66 4.20 -21.37
CA ARG A 77 31.92 3.41 -20.39
C ARG A 77 32.56 2.03 -20.13
N ILE A 78 33.85 2.04 -19.83
CA ILE A 78 34.59 0.84 -19.40
C ILE A 78 34.83 0.93 -17.90
N PHE A 79 34.39 -0.09 -17.17
CA PHE A 79 34.48 -0.15 -15.71
C PHE A 79 35.08 -1.48 -15.25
N THR A 80 35.77 -1.45 -14.10
CA THR A 80 36.17 -2.68 -13.41
C THR A 80 35.02 -3.13 -12.51
N VAL A 81 34.63 -4.40 -12.62
CA VAL A 81 33.58 -4.97 -11.79
C VAL A 81 34.09 -5.11 -10.36
N GLY A 82 33.34 -4.53 -9.42
CA GLY A 82 33.61 -4.61 -7.98
C GLY A 82 33.05 -5.87 -7.34
N ARG A 83 32.63 -5.74 -6.07
CA ARG A 83 32.02 -6.83 -5.32
C ARG A 83 30.58 -7.07 -5.77
N GLU A 84 30.18 -8.33 -5.75
CA GLU A 84 28.77 -8.71 -5.84
C GLU A 84 28.06 -8.44 -4.50
N ILE A 85 26.79 -8.01 -4.57
CA ILE A 85 25.94 -7.79 -3.40
C ILE A 85 24.82 -8.84 -3.46
N PRO A 86 24.86 -9.88 -2.62
CA PRO A 86 23.83 -10.91 -2.62
C PRO A 86 22.52 -10.41 -1.98
N ALA A 87 21.42 -11.10 -2.23
CA ALA A 87 20.15 -10.83 -1.58
C ALA A 87 20.27 -10.90 -0.04
N GLY A 88 19.72 -9.90 0.66
CA GLY A 88 19.86 -9.75 2.11
C GLY A 88 21.26 -9.32 2.59
N GLY A 89 22.23 -9.23 1.67
CA GLY A 89 23.55 -8.70 1.95
C GLY A 89 23.52 -7.20 2.20
N ARG A 90 24.44 -6.72 3.04
CA ARG A 90 24.69 -5.29 3.22
C ARG A 90 26.01 -4.94 2.55
N CYS A 91 26.00 -3.89 1.73
CA CYS A 91 27.23 -3.32 1.18
C CYS A 91 27.49 -1.96 1.82
N SER A 92 28.56 -1.87 2.60
CA SER A 92 29.04 -0.59 3.17
C SER A 92 30.04 0.11 2.25
N VAL A 93 30.33 -0.47 1.09
CA VAL A 93 31.32 0.06 0.14
C VAL A 93 30.60 0.93 -0.87
N ARG A 94 31.09 2.17 -1.04
CA ARG A 94 30.58 3.08 -2.06
C ARG A 94 31.16 2.68 -3.42
N ALA A 95 30.36 2.78 -4.48
CA ALA A 95 30.90 2.75 -5.83
C ALA A 95 31.91 3.89 -5.98
N HIS A 96 33.19 3.56 -6.12
CA HIS A 96 34.24 4.55 -6.33
C HIS A 96 34.27 4.92 -7.81
N PRO A 97 34.43 6.22 -8.15
CA PRO A 97 34.77 6.60 -9.51
C PRO A 97 36.10 5.92 -9.83
N THR A 98 36.09 4.92 -10.71
CA THR A 98 37.34 4.34 -11.17
C THR A 98 38.09 5.41 -11.98
N ILE A 99 39.41 5.47 -11.79
CA ILE A 99 40.37 6.35 -12.47
C ILE A 99 40.11 6.36 -13.99
#